data_AF-A0A929UQJ9-F1
#
_entry.id   AF-A0A929UQJ9-F1
#
_cell.length_a   1.000
_cell.length_b   1.000
_cell.length_c   1.000
_cell.angle_alpha   90.00
_cell.angle_beta   90.00
_cell.angle_gamma   90.00
#
_symmetry.space_group_name_H-M   'P 1'
#
loop_
_entity.id
_entity.type
_entity.pdbx_description
1 polymer ?
#
loop_
_entity_poly.entity_id
_entity_poly.type
_entity_poly.pdbx_seq_one_letter_code
_entity_poly.pdbx_strand_id
1 'polypeptide(L)'
;MHLTLVREGDQGNIEVDLVRKKISSPTVSGKMLENHIGYLKITEFDEVTYDQYLNTFAELKGKGMKGMILDLRNNPGGNLDTVCQIARRILPKGIIVYTKDNRGKRVDYDSGG
;
A
#
# COMPACT_ATOMS: atom_id res chain seq x y z
N MET A 1 12.31 -7.49 22.54
CA MET A 1 11.72 -6.45 23.41
C MET A 1 11.09 -7.21 24.57
N HIS A 2 11.54 -6.97 25.78
CA HIS A 2 11.03 -7.67 26.97
C HIS A 2 9.90 -6.83 27.58
N LEU A 3 8.73 -7.44 27.80
CA LEU A 3 7.55 -6.78 28.35
C LEU A 3 7.06 -7.54 29.57
N THR A 4 6.80 -6.82 30.65
CA THR A 4 6.18 -7.37 31.85
C THR A 4 4.72 -6.90 31.88
N LEU A 5 3.79 -7.85 31.79
CA LEU A 5 2.34 -7.63 31.83
C LEU A 5 1.80 -7.92 33.24
N VAL A 6 0.91 -7.06 33.74
CA VAL A 6 0.18 -7.27 35.00
C VAL A 6 -1.31 -7.33 34.66
N ARG A 7 -1.98 -8.43 35.00
CA ARG A 7 -3.41 -8.64 34.71
C ARG A 7 -4.22 -8.72 36.00
N GLU A 8 -5.34 -8.01 36.04
CA GLU A 8 -6.24 -8.01 37.19
C GLU A 8 -6.87 -9.41 37.36
N GLY A 9 -6.53 -10.08 38.46
CA GLY A 9 -6.93 -11.46 38.77
C GLY A 9 -5.78 -12.48 38.82
N ASP A 10 -4.62 -12.16 38.26
CA ASP A 10 -3.43 -13.02 38.30
C ASP A 10 -2.45 -12.55 39.40
N GLN A 11 -1.98 -13.46 40.25
CA GLN A 11 -1.03 -13.16 41.33
C GLN A 11 0.44 -13.15 40.88
N GLY A 12 0.73 -12.56 39.72
CA GLY A 12 2.10 -12.49 39.21
C GLY A 12 2.29 -11.67 37.95
N ASN A 13 3.52 -11.19 37.78
CA ASN A 13 3.98 -10.53 36.57
C ASN A 13 4.19 -11.58 35.45
N ILE A 14 3.61 -11.34 34.28
CA ILE A 14 3.83 -12.18 33.09
C ILE A 14 4.92 -11.53 32.24
N GLU A 15 6.06 -12.18 32.09
CA GLU A 15 7.13 -11.74 31.21
C GLU A 15 6.94 -12.30 29.80
N VAL A 16 6.98 -11.42 28.79
CA VAL A 16 6.82 -11.76 27.37
C VAL A 16 7.96 -11.14 26.58
N ASP A 17 8.73 -11.99 25.89
CA ASP A 17 9.70 -11.56 24.90
C ASP A 17 9.03 -11.37 23.54
N LEU A 18 8.74 -10.12 23.20
CA LEU A 18 8.25 -9.75 21.87
C LEU A 18 9.41 -9.64 20.89
N VAL A 19 9.29 -10.37 19.79
CA VAL A 19 10.07 -10.10 18.57
C VAL A 19 9.52 -8.83 17.94
N ARG A 20 10.38 -7.84 17.67
CA ARG A 20 10.00 -6.63 16.94
C ARG A 20 9.72 -7.01 15.48
N LYS A 21 8.48 -7.38 15.18
CA LYS A 21 7.97 -7.44 13.82
C LYS A 21 7.46 -6.04 13.47
N LYS A 22 7.82 -5.50 12.30
CA LYS A 22 7.18 -4.30 11.77
C LYS A 22 5.68 -4.62 11.68
N ILE A 23 4.86 -4.02 12.53
CA ILE A 23 3.40 -4.13 12.44
C ILE A 23 3.04 -3.28 11.22
N SER A 24 3.14 -3.86 10.02
CA SER A 24 2.66 -3.21 8.82
C SER A 24 1.19 -3.56 8.64
N SER A 25 0.32 -2.59 8.86
CA SER A 25 -1.11 -2.76 8.60
C SER A 25 -1.33 -3.06 7.10
N PRO A 26 -2.25 -3.97 6.75
CA PRO A 26 -2.67 -4.12 5.37
C PRO A 26 -3.26 -2.80 4.85
N THR A 27 -2.65 -2.27 3.80
CA THR A 27 -3.08 -1.04 3.12
C THR A 27 -3.78 -1.32 1.79
N VAL A 28 -3.64 -2.55 1.28
CA VAL A 28 -4.26 -3.03 0.05
C VAL A 28 -5.16 -4.22 0.33
N SER A 29 -6.33 -4.22 -0.29
CA SER A 29 -7.22 -5.39 -0.35
C SER A 29 -7.71 -5.61 -1.77
N GLY A 30 -7.99 -6.86 -2.14
CA GLY A 30 -8.51 -7.17 -3.47
C GLY A 30 -9.49 -8.33 -3.51
N LYS A 31 -10.39 -8.30 -4.50
CA LYS A 31 -11.35 -9.36 -4.77
C LYS A 31 -11.74 -9.38 -6.25
N MET A 32 -12.09 -10.55 -6.75
CA MET A 32 -12.70 -10.68 -8.08
C MET A 32 -14.20 -10.36 -7.97
N LEU A 33 -14.70 -9.49 -8.84
CA LEU A 33 -16.11 -9.22 -9.03
C LEU A 33 -16.64 -9.99 -10.24
N GLU A 34 -17.95 -9.86 -10.49
CA GLU A 34 -18.59 -10.36 -11.71
C GLU A 34 -17.90 -9.81 -12.97
N ASN A 35 -18.07 -10.52 -14.09
CA ASN A 35 -17.47 -10.17 -15.39
C ASN A 35 -15.94 -10.11 -15.39
N HIS A 36 -15.28 -10.82 -14.47
CA HIS A 36 -13.82 -10.84 -14.33
C HIS A 36 -13.20 -9.46 -14.06
N ILE A 37 -13.92 -8.61 -13.32
CA ILE A 37 -13.41 -7.30 -12.89
C ILE A 37 -12.69 -7.47 -11.56
N GLY A 38 -11.38 -7.23 -11.53
CA GLY A 38 -10.63 -7.18 -10.28
C GLY A 38 -10.87 -5.86 -9.56
N TYR A 39 -11.35 -5.93 -8.33
CA TYR A 39 -11.45 -4.78 -7.45
C TYR A 39 -10.23 -4.75 -6.54
N LEU A 40 -9.49 -3.64 -6.57
CA LEU A 40 -8.32 -3.41 -5.73
C LEU A 40 -8.51 -2.08 -5.00
N LYS A 41 -8.53 -2.12 -3.66
CA LYS A 41 -8.68 -0.94 -2.81
C LYS A 41 -7.38 -0.63 -2.09
N ILE A 42 -6.97 0.63 -2.13
CA ILE A 42 -5.82 1.15 -1.39
C ILE A 42 -6.33 2.17 -0.38
N THR A 43 -6.15 1.91 0.92
CA THR A 43 -6.65 2.80 1.99
C THR A 43 -5.68 3.92 2.34
N GLU A 44 -4.38 3.74 2.10
CA GLU A 44 -3.32 4.72 2.29
C GLU A 44 -2.09 4.28 1.51
N PHE A 45 -1.15 5.20 1.25
CA PHE A 45 0.12 4.90 0.60
C PHE A 45 1.26 4.89 1.61
N ASP A 46 1.65 3.71 2.08
CA ASP A 46 2.79 3.49 2.97
C ASP A 46 3.89 2.64 2.28
N GLU A 47 5.00 2.40 2.97
CA GLU A 47 6.15 1.64 2.46
C GLU A 47 5.77 0.22 2.03
N VAL A 48 4.78 -0.41 2.66
CA VAL A 48 4.35 -1.78 2.34
C VAL A 48 3.33 -1.85 1.21
N THR A 49 2.73 -0.72 0.83
CA THR A 49 1.60 -0.68 -0.10
C THR A 49 1.99 -1.16 -1.49
N TYR A 50 3.21 -0.86 -1.95
CA TYR A 50 3.65 -1.27 -3.27
C TYR A 50 3.70 -2.80 -3.40
N ASP A 51 4.34 -3.49 -2.45
CA ASP A 51 4.43 -4.95 -2.47
C ASP A 51 3.05 -5.61 -2.31
N GLN A 52 2.21 -5.06 -1.43
CA GLN A 52 0.83 -5.54 -1.26
C GLN A 52 -0.01 -5.35 -2.53
N TYR A 53 0.18 -4.24 -3.26
CA TYR A 53 -0.42 -3.99 -4.56
C TYR A 53 0.04 -5.03 -5.60
N LEU A 54 1.35 -5.27 -5.70
CA LEU A 54 1.91 -6.24 -6.65
C LEU A 54 1.33 -7.64 -6.45
N ASN A 55 1.33 -8.11 -5.22
CA ASN A 55 0.82 -9.43 -4.86
C ASN A 55 -0.68 -9.54 -5.18
N THR A 56 -1.47 -8.56 -4.72
CA THR A 56 -2.92 -8.53 -4.98
C THR A 56 -3.24 -8.47 -6.47
N PHE A 57 -2.52 -7.63 -7.23
CA PHE A 57 -2.68 -7.52 -8.67
C PHE A 57 -2.35 -8.82 -9.40
N ALA A 58 -1.23 -9.47 -9.04
CA ALA A 58 -0.81 -10.74 -9.61
C ALA A 58 -1.83 -11.85 -9.33
N GLU A 59 -2.35 -11.92 -8.10
CA GLU A 59 -3.41 -12.86 -7.74
C GLU A 59 -4.70 -12.66 -8.56
N LEU A 60 -5.16 -11.40 -8.69
CA LEU A 60 -6.35 -11.09 -9.49
C LEU A 60 -6.12 -11.42 -10.97
N LYS A 61 -4.94 -11.09 -11.50
CA LYS A 61 -4.56 -11.43 -12.88
C LYS A 61 -4.53 -12.96 -13.08
N GLY A 62 -3.97 -13.72 -12.14
CA GLY A 62 -3.95 -15.18 -12.17
C GLY A 62 -5.36 -15.81 -12.11
N LYS A 63 -6.31 -15.13 -11.48
CA LYS A 63 -7.74 -15.50 -11.45
C LYS A 63 -8.52 -15.07 -12.71
N GLY A 64 -7.83 -14.58 -13.74
CA GLY A 64 -8.44 -14.23 -15.04
C GLY A 64 -9.00 -12.82 -15.13
N MET A 65 -8.52 -11.87 -14.31
CA MET A 65 -8.93 -10.46 -14.36
C MET A 65 -8.83 -9.88 -15.79
N LYS A 66 -9.94 -9.30 -16.29
CA LYS A 66 -10.07 -8.65 -17.60
C LYS A 66 -10.17 -7.14 -17.52
N GLY A 67 -10.60 -6.61 -16.38
CA GLY A 67 -10.65 -5.18 -16.09
C GLY A 67 -10.37 -4.95 -14.61
N MET A 68 -9.98 -3.74 -14.24
CA MET A 68 -9.65 -3.41 -12.85
C MET A 68 -10.38 -2.15 -12.39
N ILE A 69 -10.95 -2.20 -11.20
CA ILE A 69 -11.38 -1.02 -10.44
C ILE A 69 -10.33 -0.75 -9.37
N LEU A 70 -9.70 0.41 -9.44
CA LEU A 70 -8.82 0.91 -8.40
C LEU A 70 -9.61 1.86 -7.50
N ASP A 71 -9.89 1.44 -6.26
CA ASP A 71 -10.65 2.23 -5.29
C ASP A 71 -9.72 2.99 -4.34
N LEU A 72 -9.71 4.32 -4.49
CA LEU A 72 -8.96 5.26 -3.66
C LEU A 72 -9.87 6.10 -2.76
N ARG A 73 -11.13 5.72 -2.58
CA ARG A 73 -12.04 6.47 -1.70
C ARG A 73 -11.57 6.37 -0.25
N ASN A 74 -11.63 7.50 0.45
CA ASN A 74 -11.15 7.67 1.83
C ASN A 74 -9.66 7.39 1.99
N ASN A 75 -8.87 7.53 0.91
CA ASN A 75 -7.41 7.45 0.97
C ASN A 75 -6.84 8.88 1.16
N PRO A 76 -6.21 9.18 2.31
CA PRO A 76 -5.69 10.51 2.61
C PRO A 76 -4.39 10.85 1.83
N GLY A 77 -3.86 9.91 1.07
CA GLY A 77 -2.56 10.00 0.39
C GLY A 77 -1.50 9.18 1.12
N GLY A 78 -0.28 9.72 1.18
CA GLY A 78 0.86 9.09 1.81
C GLY A 78 2.14 9.28 1.00
N ASN A 79 2.98 8.24 0.96
CA ASN A 79 4.29 8.26 0.32
C ASN A 79 4.19 8.48 -1.20
N LEU A 80 4.76 9.59 -1.68
CA LEU A 80 4.77 9.97 -3.10
C LEU A 80 5.47 8.94 -3.99
N ASP A 81 6.57 8.35 -3.51
CA ASP A 81 7.32 7.36 -4.29
C ASP A 81 6.49 6.10 -4.49
N THR A 82 5.79 5.62 -3.45
CA THR A 82 4.85 4.50 -3.55
C THR A 82 3.74 4.79 -4.58
N VAL A 83 3.15 5.99 -4.54
CA VAL A 83 2.13 6.40 -5.53
C VAL A 83 2.71 6.35 -6.94
N CYS A 84 3.90 6.92 -7.14
CA CYS A 84 4.56 6.93 -8.44
C CYS A 84 4.86 5.51 -8.92
N GLN A 85 5.40 4.63 -8.07
CA GLN A 85 5.68 3.23 -8.41
C GLN A 85 4.43 2.47 -8.88
N ILE A 86 3.28 2.68 -8.23
CA ILE A 86 2.01 2.08 -8.66
C ILE A 86 1.55 2.71 -9.99
N ALA A 87 1.61 4.04 -10.10
CA ALA A 87 1.18 4.76 -11.30
C ALA A 87 1.98 4.37 -12.56
N ARG A 88 3.29 4.14 -12.45
CA ARG A 88 4.16 3.65 -13.55
C ARG A 88 3.66 2.36 -14.20
N ARG A 89 2.92 1.53 -13.45
CA ARG A 89 2.41 0.24 -13.93
C ARG A 89 1.06 0.35 -14.64
N ILE A 90 0.38 1.48 -14.48
CA ILE A 90 -1.00 1.70 -14.94
C ILE A 90 -1.02 2.73 -16.09
N LEU A 91 -0.21 3.77 -15.98
CA LEU A 91 -0.24 4.90 -16.90
C LEU A 91 0.66 4.67 -18.12
N PRO A 92 0.26 5.17 -19.30
CA PRO A 92 1.12 5.22 -20.47
C PRO A 92 2.31 6.17 -20.25
N LYS A 93 3.28 6.13 -21.18
CA LYS A 93 4.48 6.97 -21.13
C LYS A 93 4.12 8.47 -20.98
N GLY A 94 4.64 9.12 -19.94
CA GLY A 94 4.45 10.55 -19.70
C GLY A 94 4.90 10.99 -18.31
N ILE A 95 4.69 12.28 -18.01
CA ILE A 95 4.89 12.81 -16.66
C ILE A 95 3.72 12.38 -15.79
N ILE A 96 4.00 11.74 -14.64
CA ILE A 96 3.00 11.41 -13.62
C ILE A 96 2.68 12.68 -12.82
N VAL A 97 3.73 13.30 -12.26
CA VAL A 97 3.62 14.48 -11.39
C VAL A 97 4.93 15.24 -11.43
N TYR A 98 4.90 16.54 -11.11
CA TYR A 98 6.10 17.32 -10.85
C TYR A 98 5.93 18.13 -9.57
N THR A 99 7.04 18.39 -8.88
CA THR A 99 7.10 19.35 -7.78
C THR A 99 7.90 20.55 -8.21
N LYS A 100 7.54 21.74 -7.71
CA LYS A 100 8.29 22.98 -7.93
C LYS A 100 8.42 23.69 -6.60
N ASP A 101 9.65 23.96 -6.17
CA ASP A 101 9.89 24.72 -4.95
C ASP A 101 9.71 26.24 -5.17
N ASN A 102 9.75 27.01 -4.08
CA ASN A 102 9.62 28.47 -4.11
C ASN A 102 10.82 29.18 -4.77
N ARG A 103 11.92 28.47 -5.04
CA ARG A 103 13.08 28.95 -5.80
C ARG A 103 12.99 28.60 -7.29
N GLY A 104 11.90 27.94 -7.69
CA GLY A 104 11.63 27.53 -9.06
C GLY A 104 12.29 26.22 -9.48
N LYS A 105 12.97 25.50 -8.57
CA LYS A 105 13.53 24.18 -8.86
C LYS A 105 12.39 23.19 -9.08
N ARG A 106 12.37 22.57 -10.26
CA ARG A 106 11.38 21.58 -10.67
C ARG A 106 11.96 20.17 -10.61
N VAL A 107 11.19 19.22 -10.10
CA VAL A 107 11.50 17.78 -10.12
C VAL A 107 10.33 17.04 -10.75
N ASP A 108 10.62 16.27 -11.80
CA ASP A 108 9.62 15.51 -12.55
C ASP A 108 9.68 14.04 -12.13
N TYR A 109 8.50 13.46 -11.97
CA TYR A 109 8.30 12.03 -11.77
C TYR A 109 7.60 11.50 -13.01
N ASP A 110 8.34 10.84 -13.89
CA ASP A 110 7.81 10.22 -15.09
C ASP A 110 7.36 8.77 -14.87
N SER A 111 6.52 8.29 -15.77
CA SER A 111 5.97 6.94 -15.75
C SER A 111 7.01 5.87 -16.06
N GLY A 112 8.26 6.24 -16.41
CA GLY A 112 9.17 5.37 -17.15
C GLY A 112 8.60 5.02 -18.53
N GLY A 113 9.49 4.80 -19.49
CA GLY A 113 9.19 4.05 -20.71
C GLY A 113 9.78 2.65 -20.57
#